data_AF-A0A8T7LZY6-F1
#
_entry.id   AF-A0A8T7LZY6-F1
#
_cell.length_a   1.000
_cell.length_b   1.000
_cell.length_c   1.000
_cell.angle_alpha   90.00
_cell.angle_beta   90.00
_cell.angle_gamma   90.00
#
_symmetry.space_group_name_H-M   'P 1'
#
loop_
_entity.id
_entity.type
_entity.pdbx_description
1 polymer ?
#
loop_
_entity_poly.entity_id
_entity_poly.type
_entity_poly.pdbx_seq_one_letter_code
_entity_poly.pdbx_strand_id
1 'polypeptide(L)'
;MAESEKKSFRLTCPICQTRLKVAEGINLFACLNCGNELEVVMVDGEARLEPSAATQAELSPAELELVEVNRKLKEKDDIYGSGCAIATLGITLIACISILVANLVSSSLLFWVALIIPLLLLLLVMAVFINSSNRTTAPLIRQRDKLQDEIEQVKDAADGDVEES
;
A
#
# COMPACT_ATOMS: atom_id res chain seq x y z
N MET A 1 -17.00 -13.68 -33.25
CA MET A 1 -17.51 -13.00 -32.04
C MET A 1 -16.32 -12.90 -31.09
N ALA A 2 -15.75 -11.71 -30.93
CA ALA A 2 -14.61 -11.52 -30.04
C ALA A 2 -15.13 -11.45 -28.61
N GLU A 3 -14.84 -12.46 -27.79
CA GLU A 3 -14.97 -12.37 -26.34
C GLU A 3 -14.08 -11.22 -25.88
N SER A 4 -14.70 -10.10 -25.51
CA SER A 4 -14.03 -9.02 -24.80
C SER A 4 -13.53 -9.61 -23.49
N GLU A 5 -12.22 -9.80 -23.36
CA GLU A 5 -11.58 -10.11 -22.09
C GLU A 5 -12.00 -9.04 -21.07
N LYS A 6 -12.97 -9.38 -20.21
CA LYS A 6 -13.41 -8.47 -19.14
C LYS A 6 -12.22 -8.26 -18.22
N LYS A 7 -11.61 -7.07 -18.30
CA LYS A 7 -10.52 -6.67 -17.42
C LYS A 7 -11.04 -6.69 -15.99
N SER A 8 -10.20 -7.12 -15.06
CA SER A 8 -10.56 -7.14 -13.63
C SER A 8 -9.58 -6.28 -12.86
N PHE A 9 -10.09 -5.42 -11.99
CA PHE A 9 -9.29 -4.63 -11.06
C PHE A 9 -9.02 -5.45 -9.81
N ARG A 10 -7.79 -5.35 -9.29
CA ARG A 10 -7.44 -5.84 -7.95
C ARG A 10 -7.42 -4.64 -7.02
N LEU A 11 -8.45 -4.50 -6.21
CA LEU A 11 -8.64 -3.36 -5.33
C LEU A 11 -8.62 -3.83 -3.88
N THR A 12 -8.42 -2.90 -2.95
CA THR A 12 -8.39 -3.20 -1.52
C THR A 12 -9.56 -2.48 -0.88
N CYS A 13 -10.38 -3.18 -0.10
CA CYS A 13 -11.45 -2.56 0.67
C CYS A 13 -10.85 -1.53 1.64
N PRO A 14 -11.32 -0.28 1.67
CA PRO A 14 -10.76 0.74 2.55
C PRO A 14 -11.12 0.52 4.04
N ILE A 15 -12.14 -0.31 4.31
CA ILE A 15 -12.66 -0.56 5.65
C ILE A 15 -11.94 -1.76 6.29
N CYS A 16 -12.03 -2.94 5.67
CA CYS A 16 -11.48 -4.19 6.22
C CYS A 16 -10.15 -4.63 5.60
N GLN A 17 -9.55 -3.81 4.73
CA GLN A 17 -8.28 -4.07 4.03
C GLN A 17 -8.23 -5.37 3.21
N THR A 18 -9.37 -6.00 2.97
CA THR A 18 -9.44 -7.23 2.18
C THR A 18 -9.18 -6.95 0.71
N ARG A 19 -8.34 -7.77 0.07
CA ARG A 19 -8.08 -7.69 -1.37
C ARG A 19 -9.25 -8.28 -2.14
N LEU A 20 -9.81 -7.49 -3.05
CA LEU A 20 -11.00 -7.79 -3.83
C LEU A 20 -10.63 -7.79 -5.32
N LYS A 21 -11.20 -8.73 -6.07
CA LYS A 21 -11.11 -8.76 -7.53
C LYS A 21 -12.45 -8.30 -8.10
N VAL A 22 -12.49 -7.08 -8.62
CA VAL A 22 -13.71 -6.45 -9.13
C VAL A 22 -13.68 -6.50 -10.65
N ALA A 23 -14.75 -6.96 -11.28
CA ALA A 23 -14.87 -6.95 -12.74
C ALA A 23 -15.10 -5.52 -13.24
N GLU A 24 -14.51 -5.18 -14.39
CA GLU A 24 -14.75 -3.89 -15.06
C GLU A 24 -16.23 -3.76 -15.44
N GLY A 25 -16.82 -2.60 -15.12
CA GLY A 25 -18.25 -2.31 -15.28
C GLY A 25 -19.12 -2.54 -14.04
N ILE A 26 -18.57 -3.07 -12.94
CA ILE A 26 -19.22 -3.06 -11.63
C ILE A 26 -18.87 -1.75 -10.92
N ASN A 27 -19.86 -0.88 -10.74
CA ASN A 27 -19.66 0.42 -10.09
C ASN A 27 -19.98 0.37 -8.59
N LEU A 28 -20.92 -0.47 -8.16
CA LEU A 28 -21.36 -0.58 -6.76
C LEU A 28 -21.50 -2.06 -6.36
N PHE A 29 -20.97 -2.44 -5.20
CA PHE A 29 -21.08 -3.81 -4.68
C PHE A 29 -20.82 -3.86 -3.16
N ALA A 30 -21.32 -4.89 -2.48
CA ALA A 30 -21.01 -5.13 -1.07
C ALA A 30 -19.69 -5.90 -0.89
N CYS A 31 -18.88 -5.48 0.07
CA CYS A 31 -17.68 -6.21 0.44
C CYS A 31 -18.05 -7.57 1.05
N LEU A 32 -17.54 -8.67 0.49
CA LEU A 32 -17.81 -10.02 0.99
C LEU A 32 -17.32 -10.27 2.42
N ASN A 33 -16.36 -9.48 2.91
CA ASN A 33 -15.79 -9.67 4.25
C ASN A 33 -16.49 -8.82 5.32
N CYS A 34 -16.71 -7.52 5.06
CA CYS A 34 -17.33 -6.62 6.03
C CYS A 34 -18.80 -6.26 5.74
N GLY A 35 -19.39 -6.75 4.65
CA GLY A 35 -20.79 -6.47 4.27
C GLY A 35 -21.05 -5.06 3.72
N ASN A 36 -20.15 -4.12 3.95
CA ASN A 36 -20.32 -2.71 3.59
C ASN A 36 -20.34 -2.47 2.08
N GLU A 37 -21.21 -1.56 1.63
CA GLU A 37 -21.30 -1.17 0.23
C GLU A 37 -20.13 -0.27 -0.17
N LEU A 38 -19.52 -0.62 -1.30
CA LEU A 38 -18.38 0.05 -1.88
C LEU A 38 -18.70 0.48 -3.30
N GLU A 39 -18.23 1.66 -3.66
CA GLU A 39 -18.27 2.22 -5.00
C GLU A 39 -16.87 2.23 -5.62
N VAL A 40 -16.79 1.88 -6.91
CA VAL A 40 -15.56 1.99 -7.69
C VAL A 40 -15.47 3.41 -8.25
N VAL A 41 -14.52 4.19 -7.75
CA VAL A 41 -14.26 5.56 -8.18
C VAL A 41 -12.93 5.62 -8.93
N MET A 42 -12.91 6.30 -10.07
CA MET A 42 -11.68 6.54 -10.83
C MET A 42 -11.04 7.85 -10.33
N VAL A 43 -9.90 7.76 -9.67
CA VAL A 43 -9.13 8.91 -9.16
C VAL A 43 -7.77 8.91 -9.85
N ASP A 44 -7.42 10.00 -10.52
CA ASP A 44 -6.14 10.15 -11.26
C ASP A 44 -5.84 9.03 -12.28
N GLY A 45 -6.89 8.43 -12.85
CA GLY A 45 -6.77 7.33 -13.81
C GLY A 45 -6.61 5.94 -13.17
N GLU A 46 -6.62 5.84 -11.85
CA GLU A 46 -6.62 4.57 -11.11
C GLU A 46 -8.00 4.27 -10.52
N ALA A 47 -8.44 3.01 -10.67
CA ALA A 47 -9.64 2.53 -10.00
C ALA A 47 -9.37 2.41 -8.49
N ARG A 48 -10.23 3.00 -7.67
CA ARG A 48 -10.19 2.95 -6.20
C ARG A 48 -11.57 2.58 -5.66
N LEU A 49 -11.60 2.09 -4.42
CA LEU A 49 -12.84 1.78 -3.73
C LEU A 49 -13.09 2.84 -2.67
N GLU A 50 -14.28 3.41 -2.67
CA GLU A 50 -14.77 4.31 -1.63
C GLU A 50 -16.06 3.74 -1.03
N PRO A 51 -16.32 3.93 0.28
CA PRO A 51 -17.61 3.55 0.86
C PRO A 51 -18.74 4.33 0.19
N SER A 52 -19.87 3.66 -0.08
CA SER A 52 -21.04 4.33 -0.66
C SER A 52 -21.58 5.41 0.27
N ALA A 53 -22.38 6.35 -0.23
CA ALA A 53 -23.01 7.38 0.61
C ALA A 53 -23.89 6.78 1.72
N ALA A 54 -24.50 5.61 1.48
CA ALA A 54 -25.28 4.90 2.49
C ALA A 54 -24.36 4.35 3.60
N THR A 55 -23.27 3.68 3.22
CA THR A 55 -22.28 3.18 4.18
C THR A 55 -21.59 4.31 4.93
N GLN A 56 -21.29 5.44 4.29
CA GLN A 56 -20.72 6.62 4.96
C GLN A 56 -21.64 7.21 6.04
N ALA A 57 -22.96 7.09 5.86
CA ALA A 57 -23.94 7.55 6.85
C ALA A 57 -24.08 6.60 8.05
N GLU A 58 -23.77 5.32 7.87
CA GLU A 58 -23.85 4.29 8.91
C GLU A 58 -22.55 4.12 9.70
N LEU A 59 -21.40 4.43 9.08
CA LEU A 59 -20.10 4.34 9.71
C LEU A 59 -20.00 5.33 10.89
N SER A 60 -19.49 4.82 12.01
CA SER A 60 -19.14 5.66 13.15
C SER A 60 -18.01 6.66 12.79
N PRO A 61 -17.87 7.77 13.51
CA PRO A 61 -16.78 8.73 13.29
C PRO A 61 -15.39 8.09 13.33
N ALA A 62 -15.19 7.08 14.20
CA ALA A 62 -13.94 6.34 14.31
C ALA A 62 -13.67 5.45 13.08
N GLU A 63 -14.69 4.82 12.51
CA GLU A 63 -14.56 4.01 11.30
C GLU A 63 -14.29 4.87 10.06
N LEU A 64 -14.90 6.05 9.97
CA LEU A 64 -14.57 7.04 8.93
C LEU A 64 -13.12 7.52 9.05
N GLU A 65 -12.62 7.75 10.27
CA GLU A 65 -11.22 8.09 10.49
C GLU A 65 -10.29 6.94 10.10
N LEU A 66 -10.64 5.69 10.42
CA LEU A 66 -9.88 4.51 10.04
C LEU A 66 -9.79 4.37 8.50
N VAL A 67 -10.89 4.59 7.79
CA VAL A 67 -10.92 4.60 6.32
C VAL A 67 -9.95 5.64 5.75
N GLU A 68 -9.93 6.84 6.33
CA GLU A 68 -9.03 7.91 5.90
C GLU A 68 -7.55 7.60 6.20
N VAL A 69 -7.25 7.01 7.36
CA VAL A 69 -5.88 6.57 7.71
C VAL A 69 -5.43 5.46 6.76
N ASN A 70 -6.28 4.49 6.45
CA ASN A 70 -6.00 3.43 5.48
C ASN A 70 -5.76 3.98 4.08
N ARG A 71 -6.53 5.00 3.67
CA ARG A 71 -6.33 5.71 2.40
C ARG A 71 -4.95 6.34 2.32
N LYS A 72 -4.55 7.08 3.36
CA LYS A 72 -3.21 7.70 3.46
C LYS A 72 -2.08 6.67 3.48
N LEU A 73 -2.27 5.56 4.19
CA LEU A 73 -1.30 4.46 4.21
C LEU A 73 -1.09 3.88 2.81
N LYS A 74 -2.18 3.62 2.07
CA LYS A 74 -2.10 3.09 0.72
C LYS A 74 -1.39 4.06 -0.24
N GLU A 75 -1.72 5.35 -0.18
CA GLU A 75 -1.06 6.37 -0.99
C GLU A 75 0.46 6.41 -0.71
N LYS A 76 0.86 6.32 0.56
CA LYS A 76 2.27 6.23 0.93
C LYS A 76 2.91 4.94 0.39
N ASP A 77 2.26 3.80 0.55
CA ASP A 77 2.77 2.52 0.06
C ASP A 77 2.97 2.50 -1.47
N ASP A 78 2.06 3.09 -2.24
CA ASP A 78 2.17 3.17 -3.70
C ASP A 78 3.36 4.07 -4.14
N ILE A 79 3.56 5.19 -3.44
CA ILE A 79 4.72 6.09 -3.65
C ILE A 79 6.03 5.39 -3.25
N TYR A 80 6.06 4.69 -2.11
CA TYR A 80 7.25 3.98 -1.65
C TYR A 80 7.58 2.77 -2.54
N GLY A 81 6.56 2.02 -2.97
CA GLY A 81 6.72 0.85 -3.83
C GLY A 81 7.34 1.21 -5.17
N SER A 82 6.80 2.24 -5.83
CA SER A 82 7.35 2.74 -7.10
C SER A 82 8.74 3.37 -6.92
N GLY A 83 8.95 4.17 -5.86
CA GLY A 83 10.24 4.77 -5.55
C GLY A 83 11.34 3.73 -5.27
N CYS A 84 11.01 2.65 -4.54
CA CYS A 84 11.95 1.57 -4.25
C CYS A 84 12.30 0.77 -5.52
N ALA A 85 11.32 0.50 -6.39
CA ALA A 85 11.56 -0.16 -7.68
C ALA A 85 12.49 0.66 -8.59
N ILE A 86 12.30 1.98 -8.66
CA ILE A 86 13.18 2.87 -9.45
C ILE A 86 14.59 2.91 -8.87
N ALA A 87 14.72 3.05 -7.54
CA ALA A 87 16.03 3.10 -6.88
C ALA A 87 16.82 1.80 -7.04
N THR A 88 16.16 0.64 -6.91
CA THR A 88 16.79 -0.68 -7.08
C THR A 88 17.23 -0.92 -8.52
N LEU A 89 16.42 -0.55 -9.52
CA LEU A 89 16.83 -0.60 -10.93
C LEU A 89 18.04 0.31 -11.20
N GLY A 90 18.04 1.52 -10.66
CA GLY A 90 19.16 2.47 -10.81
C GLY A 90 20.47 1.94 -10.22
N ILE A 91 20.43 1.41 -8.99
CA ILE A 91 21.60 0.79 -8.35
C ILE A 91 22.10 -0.41 -9.17
N THR A 92 21.18 -1.24 -9.66
CA THR A 92 21.53 -2.42 -10.47
C THR A 92 22.23 -2.01 -11.77
N LEU A 93 21.75 -0.96 -12.44
CA LEU A 93 22.37 -0.42 -13.65
C LEU A 93 23.80 0.08 -13.37
N ILE A 94 23.99 0.84 -12.28
CA ILE A 94 25.30 1.33 -11.85
C ILE A 94 26.24 0.17 -11.58
N ALA A 95 25.80 -0.87 -10.86
CA ALA A 95 26.60 -2.05 -10.59
C ALA A 95 27.05 -2.76 -11.88
N CYS A 96 26.15 -2.94 -12.85
CA CYS A 96 26.47 -3.54 -14.15
C CYS A 96 27.53 -2.73 -14.92
N ILE A 97 27.38 -1.40 -14.98
CA ILE A 97 28.36 -0.51 -15.64
C ILE A 97 29.72 -0.60 -14.93
N SER A 98 29.72 -0.62 -13.60
CA SER A 98 30.94 -0.70 -12.79
C SER A 98 31.71 -2.00 -13.05
N ILE A 99 31.01 -3.13 -13.12
CA ILE A 99 31.60 -4.44 -13.42
C ILE A 99 32.13 -4.50 -14.85
N LEU A 100 31.41 -3.91 -15.82
CA LEU A 100 31.86 -3.85 -17.21
C LEU A 100 33.17 -3.07 -17.35
N VAL A 101 33.26 -1.90 -16.71
CA VAL A 101 34.47 -1.06 -16.70
C VAL A 101 35.62 -1.77 -15.98
N ALA A 102 35.36 -2.44 -14.86
CA ALA A 102 36.39 -3.19 -14.14
C ALA A 102 37.00 -4.33 -14.99
N ASN A 103 36.19 -5.03 -15.78
CA ASN A 103 36.66 -6.07 -16.70
C ASN A 103 37.49 -5.50 -17.87
N LEU A 104 37.18 -4.29 -18.35
CA LEU A 104 37.90 -3.65 -19.46
C LEU A 104 39.31 -3.18 -19.06
N VAL A 105 39.49 -2.72 -17.82
CA VAL A 105 40.73 -2.03 -17.42
C VAL A 105 41.74 -2.95 -16.72
N SER A 106 41.38 -4.21 -16.43
CA SER A 106 42.27 -5.23 -15.80
C SER A 106 43.05 -4.72 -14.57
N SER A 107 42.49 -3.75 -13.85
CA SER A 107 43.11 -3.09 -12.71
C SER A 107 42.40 -3.50 -11.43
N SER A 108 43.15 -4.08 -10.50
CA SER A 108 42.63 -4.54 -9.20
C SER A 108 41.99 -3.41 -8.39
N LEU A 109 42.51 -2.18 -8.51
CA LEU A 109 41.97 -1.00 -7.84
C LEU A 109 40.57 -0.63 -8.34
N LEU A 110 40.34 -0.69 -9.66
CA LEU A 110 39.04 -0.37 -10.26
C LEU A 110 37.99 -1.43 -9.95
N PHE A 111 38.40 -2.70 -9.78
CA PHE A 111 37.50 -3.77 -9.36
C PHE A 111 36.94 -3.54 -7.95
N TRP A 112 37.78 -3.16 -6.99
CA TRP A 112 37.32 -2.87 -5.63
C TRP A 112 36.42 -1.62 -5.57
N VAL A 113 36.77 -0.57 -6.32
CA VAL A 113 35.94 0.63 -6.43
C VAL A 113 34.56 0.31 -7.04
N ALA A 114 34.53 -0.55 -8.07
CA ALA A 114 33.31 -1.01 -8.71
C ALA A 114 32.38 -1.83 -7.79
N LEU A 115 32.92 -2.44 -6.74
CA LEU A 115 32.15 -3.16 -5.72
C LEU A 115 31.66 -2.23 -4.60
N ILE A 116 32.51 -1.31 -4.13
CA ILE A 116 32.23 -0.45 -2.98
C ILE A 116 31.16 0.60 -3.31
N ILE A 117 31.21 1.22 -4.49
CA ILE A 117 30.27 2.27 -4.90
C ILE A 117 28.80 1.79 -4.85
N PRO A 118 28.40 0.70 -5.54
CA PRO A 118 27.01 0.24 -5.49
C PRO A 118 26.59 -0.21 -4.09
N LEU A 119 27.52 -0.73 -3.27
CA LEU A 119 27.23 -1.17 -1.91
C LEU A 119 26.96 0.02 -0.96
N LEU A 120 27.73 1.11 -1.10
CA LEU A 120 27.47 2.37 -0.39
C LEU A 120 26.16 3.02 -0.84
N LEU A 121 25.85 3.01 -2.14
CA LEU A 121 24.58 3.52 -2.67
C LEU A 121 23.40 2.72 -2.12
N LEU A 122 23.53 1.39 -2.04
CA LEU A 122 22.50 0.52 -1.46
C LEU A 122 22.27 0.84 0.02
N LEU A 123 23.34 1.00 0.81
CA LEU A 123 23.24 1.38 2.22
C LEU A 123 22.57 2.75 2.40
N LEU A 124 22.89 3.72 1.54
CA LEU A 124 22.29 5.05 1.58
C LEU A 124 20.79 5.02 1.26
N VAL A 125 20.38 4.25 0.24
CA VAL A 125 18.96 4.06 -0.09
C VAL A 125 18.23 3.37 1.06
N MET A 126 18.81 2.33 1.66
CA MET A 126 18.23 1.66 2.84
C MET A 126 18.08 2.62 4.03
N ALA A 127 19.09 3.46 4.31
CA ALA A 127 19.04 4.43 5.40
C ALA A 127 17.96 5.50 5.18
N VAL A 128 17.84 6.03 3.96
CA VAL A 128 16.78 6.99 3.59
C VAL A 128 15.41 6.33 3.70
N PHE A 129 15.27 5.09 3.24
CA PHE A 129 14.02 4.35 3.31
C PHE A 129 13.56 4.13 4.76
N ILE A 130 14.44 3.65 5.63
CA ILE A 130 14.13 3.41 7.06
C ILE A 130 13.74 4.73 7.75
N ASN A 131 14.49 5.81 7.50
CA ASN A 131 14.21 7.10 8.12
C ASN A 131 12.88 7.70 7.63
N SER A 132 12.60 7.57 6.32
CA SER A 132 11.35 8.03 5.72
C SER A 132 10.14 7.25 6.22
N SER A 133 10.25 5.92 6.28
CA SER A 133 9.21 5.03 6.81
C SER A 133 8.90 5.31 8.28
N ASN A 134 9.94 5.50 9.12
CA ASN A 134 9.75 5.83 10.54
C ASN A 134 9.08 7.19 10.76
N ARG A 135 9.28 8.16 9.86
CA ARG A 135 8.67 9.50 10.00
C ARG A 135 7.25 9.59 9.45
N THR A 136 6.87 8.75 8.50
CA THR A 136 5.62 8.94 7.75
C THR A 136 4.66 7.76 7.88
N THR A 137 5.11 6.53 7.62
CA THR A 137 4.26 5.33 7.65
C THR A 137 4.05 4.81 9.08
N ALA A 138 5.10 4.78 9.90
CA ALA A 138 5.03 4.29 11.27
C ALA A 138 3.98 4.99 12.16
N PRO A 139 3.84 6.34 12.16
CA PRO A 139 2.78 6.98 12.95
C PRO A 139 1.38 6.64 12.43
N LEU A 140 1.19 6.53 11.11
CA LEU A 140 -0.09 6.16 10.50
C LEU A 140 -0.48 4.71 10.84
N ILE A 141 0.48 3.79 10.85
CA ILE A 141 0.26 2.39 11.27
C ILE A 141 -0.20 2.36 12.73
N ARG A 142 0.48 3.08 13.63
CA ARG A 142 0.08 3.13 15.04
C ARG A 142 -1.30 3.73 15.24
N GLN A 143 -1.65 4.77 14.48
CA GLN A 143 -2.98 5.38 14.53
C GLN A 143 -4.05 4.41 14.03
N ARG A 144 -3.79 3.69 12.93
CA ARG A 144 -4.67 2.64 12.43
C ARG A 144 -4.90 1.56 13.49
N ASP A 145 -3.83 1.01 14.04
CA ASP A 145 -3.92 -0.09 15.02
C ASP A 145 -4.73 0.36 16.24
N LYS A 146 -4.49 1.57 16.74
CA LYS A 146 -5.27 2.15 17.85
C LYS A 146 -6.76 2.28 17.51
N LEU A 147 -7.09 2.78 16.33
CA LEU A 147 -8.49 2.94 15.89
C LEU A 147 -9.17 1.58 15.69
N GLN A 148 -8.46 0.58 15.18
CA GLN A 148 -8.98 -0.78 15.07
C GLN A 148 -9.27 -1.36 16.45
N ASP A 149 -8.35 -1.22 17.40
CA ASP A 149 -8.54 -1.68 18.78
C ASP A 149 -9.75 -0.99 19.44
N GLU A 150 -9.93 0.32 19.22
CA GLU A 150 -11.09 1.07 19.74
C GLU A 150 -12.42 0.58 19.15
N ILE A 151 -12.45 0.34 17.84
CA ILE A 151 -13.66 -0.16 17.15
C ILE A 151 -14.00 -1.58 17.59
N GLU A 152 -13.00 -2.44 17.76
CA GLU A 152 -13.17 -3.82 18.22
C GLU A 152 -13.69 -3.85 19.66
N GLN A 153 -13.15 -3.02 20.56
CA GLN A 153 -13.65 -2.89 21.94
C GLN A 153 -15.11 -2.42 22.00
N VAL A 154 -15.52 -1.48 21.14
CA VAL A 154 -16.91 -1.01 21.09
C VAL A 154 -17.85 -2.10 20.57
N LYS A 155 -17.42 -2.89 19.59
CA LYS A 155 -18.20 -4.03 19.09
C LYS A 155 -18.34 -5.13 20.13
N ASP A 156 -17.25 -5.51 20.78
CA ASP A 156 -17.26 -6.52 21.83
C ASP A 156 -18.16 -6.10 23.01
N ALA A 157 -18.17 -4.82 23.37
CA ALA A 157 -19.08 -4.28 24.38
C ALA A 157 -20.55 -4.34 23.94
N ALA A 158 -20.84 -4.05 22.66
CA ALA A 158 -22.20 -4.09 22.12
C ALA A 158 -22.75 -5.51 21.98
N ASP A 159 -21.91 -6.50 21.63
CA ASP A 159 -22.30 -7.90 21.52
C ASP A 159 -22.39 -8.58 22.91
N GLY A 160 -21.56 -8.18 23.87
CA GLY A 160 -21.61 -8.66 25.26
C GLY A 160 -22.90 -8.29 26.01
N ASP A 161 -23.52 -7.15 25.67
CA ASP A 161 -24.80 -6.72 26.25
C ASP A 161 -26.02 -7.56 25.76
N VAL A 162 -25.85 -8.39 24.72
CA VAL A 162 -26.94 -9.23 24.16
C VAL A 162 -27.08 -10.58 24.89
N GLU A 163 -26.04 -11.07 25.55
CA GLU A 163 -26.06 -12.38 26.25
C GLU A 163 -26.56 -12.32 27.71
N GLU A 164 -26.81 -11.13 28.28
CA GLU A 164 -27.23 -10.98 29.69
C GLU A 164 -28.70 -10.54 29.91
N SER A 165 -29.54 -10.52 28.87
CA SER A 165 -30.98 -10.20 28.98
C SER A 165 -31.91 -11.41 29.07
#